data_AF-A0A2D7VVC3-F1
#
_entry.id   AF-A0A2D7VVC3-F1
#
_cell.length_a   1.000
_cell.length_b   1.000
_cell.length_c   1.000
_cell.angle_alpha   90.00
_cell.angle_beta   90.00
_cell.angle_gamma   90.00
#
_symmetry.space_group_name_H-M   'P 1'
#
loop_
_entity.id
_entity.type
_entity.pdbx_description
1 polymer ?
#
loop_
_entity_poly.entity_id
_entity_poly.type
_entity_poly.pdbx_seq_one_letter_code
_entity_poly.pdbx_strand_id
1 'polypeptide(L)'
;MGTVGGLTSLHPLVKFALQLLQQPTARELMELIAVAGLAQNFAAVKSLVTVGIQKGHMKMHLMNILNQLEATSEEKKKAIEYFTTTAVSHSAVTKFITSIRS
;
A
#
# COMPACT_ATOMS: atom_id res chain seq x y z
N MET A 1 23.73 12.27 12.44
CA MET A 1 22.57 12.23 13.37
C MET A 1 23.06 12.48 14.78
N GLY A 2 22.22 13.04 15.65
CA GLY A 2 22.59 13.35 17.03
C GLY A 2 21.55 12.79 17.99
N THR A 3 22.01 12.27 19.12
CA THR A 3 21.16 11.76 20.22
C THR A 3 21.08 12.74 21.38
N VAL A 4 21.80 13.87 21.28
CA VAL A 4 21.84 14.95 22.26
C VAL A 4 21.79 16.31 21.57
N GLY A 5 21.16 17.30 22.21
CA GLY A 5 21.15 18.70 21.79
C GLY A 5 20.05 19.11 20.80
N GLY A 6 19.67 20.39 20.81
CA GLY A 6 18.65 20.94 19.93
C GLY A 6 17.26 20.31 20.15
N LEU A 7 16.53 20.04 19.06
CA LEU A 7 15.15 19.51 19.12
C LEU A 7 15.06 18.12 19.77
N THR A 8 16.13 17.33 19.75
CA THR A 8 16.14 15.99 20.37
C THR A 8 16.01 16.05 21.90
N SER A 9 16.45 17.17 22.50
CA SER A 9 16.29 17.47 23.92
C SER A 9 15.07 18.33 24.26
N LEU A 10 14.41 18.94 23.28
CA LEU A 10 13.30 19.88 23.52
C LEU A 10 11.94 19.23 23.29
N HIS A 11 11.77 18.43 22.25
CA HIS A 11 10.46 17.89 21.90
C HIS A 11 10.16 16.60 22.69
N PRO A 12 9.07 16.54 23.50
CA PRO A 12 8.78 15.38 24.36
C PRO A 12 8.67 14.06 23.60
N LEU A 13 8.09 14.07 22.40
CA LEU A 13 7.96 12.86 21.57
C LEU A 13 9.32 12.29 21.12
N VAL A 14 10.33 13.14 20.91
CA VAL A 14 11.66 12.69 20.50
C VAL A 14 12.37 11.99 21.66
N LYS A 15 12.23 12.52 22.88
CA LYS A 15 12.75 11.86 24.10
C LYS A 15 12.11 10.49 24.29
N PHE A 16 10.79 10.41 24.13
CA PHE A 16 10.08 9.14 24.23
C PHE A 16 10.53 8.14 23.15
N ALA A 17 10.70 8.58 21.90
CA ALA A 17 11.19 7.71 20.83
C ALA A 17 12.61 7.19 21.09
N LEU A 18 13.53 8.03 21.60
CA LEU A 18 14.88 7.59 21.98
C LEU A 18 14.86 6.64 23.19
N GLN A 19 13.98 6.86 24.17
CA GLN A 19 13.77 5.93 25.28
C GLN A 19 13.25 4.57 24.81
N LEU A 20 12.30 4.55 23.88
CA LEU A 20 11.78 3.32 23.26
C LEU A 20 12.89 2.53 22.54
N LEU A 21 13.82 3.26 21.91
CA LEU A 21 15.01 2.69 21.27
C LEU A 21 16.15 2.37 22.26
N GLN A 22 15.91 2.45 23.56
CA GLN A 22 16.88 2.17 24.64
C GLN A 22 18.08 3.14 24.67
N GLN A 23 17.84 4.41 24.37
CA GLN A 23 18.82 5.50 24.43
C GLN A 23 20.12 5.20 23.68
N PRO A 24 20.05 4.95 22.36
CA PRO A 24 21.23 4.63 21.57
C PRO A 24 22.19 5.82 21.53
N THR A 25 23.47 5.53 21.34
CA THR A 25 24.46 6.51 20.90
C THR A 25 24.16 6.98 19.47
N ALA A 26 24.74 8.10 19.06
CA ALA A 26 24.56 8.60 17.69
C ALA A 26 24.99 7.59 16.62
N ARG A 27 26.00 6.76 16.91
CA ARG A 27 26.46 5.70 16.00
C ARG A 27 25.45 4.57 15.91
N GLU A 28 24.97 4.05 17.04
CA GLU A 28 23.93 3.02 17.08
C GLU A 28 22.63 3.49 16.40
N LEU A 29 22.23 4.75 16.61
CA LEU A 29 21.07 5.33 15.93
C LEU A 29 21.26 5.38 14.40
N MET A 30 22.48 5.66 13.92
CA MET A 30 22.80 5.59 12.48
C MET A 30 22.67 4.18 11.92
N GLU A 31 23.15 3.17 12.66
CA GLU A 31 23.03 1.76 12.26
C GLU A 31 21.57 1.30 12.23
N LEU A 32 20.79 1.63 13.26
CA LEU A 32 19.36 1.33 13.32
C LEU A 32 18.60 1.90 12.12
N ILE A 33 18.86 3.17 11.78
CA ILE A 33 18.21 3.83 10.64
C ILE A 33 18.66 3.25 9.31
N ALA A 34 19.94 2.89 9.17
CA ALA A 34 20.44 2.23 7.96
C ALA A 34 19.74 0.88 7.72
N VAL A 35 19.61 0.06 8.77
CA VAL A 35 18.92 -1.24 8.70
C VAL A 35 17.42 -1.06 8.45
N ALA A 36 16.78 -0.08 9.09
CA ALA A 36 15.36 0.23 8.84
C ALA A 36 15.12 0.66 7.39
N GLY A 37 16.01 1.50 6.83
CA GLY A 37 15.96 1.90 5.43
C GLY A 37 16.16 0.73 4.46
N LEU A 38 17.08 -0.18 4.76
CA LEU A 38 17.29 -1.39 3.97
C LEU A 38 16.08 -2.33 4.03
N ALA A 39 15.50 -2.54 5.21
CA ALA A 39 14.29 -3.33 5.39
C ALA A 39 13.10 -2.73 4.62
N GLN A 40 12.96 -1.39 4.66
CA GLN A 40 11.94 -0.67 3.89
C GLN A 40 12.15 -0.83 2.39
N ASN A 41 13.39 -0.70 1.89
CA ASN A 41 13.70 -0.91 0.48
C ASN A 41 13.39 -2.35 0.03
N PHE A 42 13.82 -3.34 0.82
CA PHE A 42 13.53 -4.75 0.55
C PHE A 42 12.02 -5.01 0.51
N ALA A 43 11.27 -4.51 1.48
CA ALA A 43 9.81 -4.66 1.52
C ALA A 43 9.13 -4.00 0.32
N ALA A 44 9.59 -2.83 -0.11
CA ALA A 44 9.06 -2.13 -1.29
C ALA A 44 9.30 -2.92 -2.58
N VAL A 45 10.53 -3.40 -2.81
CA VAL A 45 10.85 -4.22 -3.99
C VAL A 45 10.07 -5.52 -3.95
N LYS A 46 10.05 -6.22 -2.80
CA LYS A 46 9.26 -7.44 -2.61
C LYS A 46 7.78 -7.20 -2.91
N SER A 47 7.23 -6.09 -2.43
CA SER A 47 5.86 -5.69 -2.71
C SER A 47 5.59 -5.57 -4.22
N LEU A 48 6.47 -4.87 -4.95
CA LEU A 48 6.34 -4.67 -6.40
C LEU A 48 6.41 -5.97 -7.21
N VAL A 49 7.24 -6.95 -6.78
CA VAL A 49 7.39 -8.23 -7.49
C VAL A 49 6.42 -9.32 -7.02
N THR A 50 5.64 -9.08 -5.97
CA THR A 50 4.65 -10.05 -5.49
C THR A 50 3.30 -9.90 -6.19
N VAL A 51 2.75 -11.04 -6.60
CA VAL A 51 1.45 -11.11 -7.27
C VAL A 51 0.29 -10.67 -6.36
N GLY A 52 0.42 -10.81 -5.04
CA GLY A 52 -0.64 -10.50 -4.08
C GLY A 52 -1.08 -9.03 -4.12
N ILE A 53 -0.12 -8.10 -4.19
CA ILE A 53 -0.41 -6.66 -4.19
C ILE A 53 -1.00 -6.24 -5.54
N GLN A 54 -0.48 -6.78 -6.65
CA GLN A 54 -1.05 -6.54 -7.98
C GLN A 54 -2.49 -7.06 -8.07
N LYS A 55 -2.79 -8.26 -7.57
CA LYS A 55 -4.16 -8.80 -7.52
C LYS A 55 -5.08 -7.93 -6.65
N GLY A 56 -4.61 -7.49 -5.49
CA GLY A 56 -5.36 -6.58 -4.61
C GLY A 56 -5.66 -5.24 -5.29
N HIS A 57 -4.65 -4.64 -5.92
CA HIS A 57 -4.78 -3.39 -6.67
C HIS A 57 -5.74 -3.52 -7.84
N MET A 58 -5.68 -4.61 -8.61
CA MET A 58 -6.60 -4.87 -9.72
C MET A 58 -8.04 -5.10 -9.25
N LYS A 59 -8.25 -5.78 -8.11
CA LYS A 59 -9.57 -5.92 -7.49
C LYS A 59 -10.15 -4.57 -7.09
N MET A 60 -9.33 -3.70 -6.48
CA MET A 60 -9.73 -2.32 -6.15
C MET A 60 -10.04 -1.51 -7.41
N HIS A 61 -9.18 -1.60 -8.43
CA HIS A 61 -9.36 -0.91 -9.70
C HIS A 61 -10.66 -1.30 -10.40
N LEU A 62 -10.96 -2.60 -10.49
CA LEU A 62 -12.23 -3.11 -11.00
C LEU A 62 -13.41 -2.52 -10.22
N MET A 63 -13.36 -2.56 -8.89
CA MET A 63 -14.44 -2.03 -8.05
C MET A 63 -14.65 -0.52 -8.25
N ASN A 64 -13.57 0.25 -8.45
CA ASN A 64 -13.66 1.68 -8.73
C ASN A 64 -14.39 1.95 -10.06
N ILE A 65 -14.07 1.21 -11.12
CA ILE A 65 -14.76 1.35 -12.42
C ILE A 65 -16.23 0.96 -12.28
N LEU A 66 -16.52 -0.15 -11.59
CA LEU A 66 -17.89 -0.60 -11.37
C LEU A 66 -18.71 0.41 -10.56
N ASN A 67 -18.12 1.06 -9.57
CA ASN A 67 -18.77 2.12 -8.81
C ASN A 67 -19.04 3.36 -9.68
N GLN A 68 -18.12 3.75 -10.57
CA GLN A 68 -18.32 4.85 -11.52
C GLN A 68 -19.44 4.57 -12.53
N LEU A 69 -19.64 3.30 -12.89
CA LEU A 69 -20.74 2.85 -13.76
C LEU A 69 -22.04 2.59 -12.98
N GLU A 70 -22.06 2.94 -11.69
CA GLU A 70 -23.18 2.72 -10.76
C GLU A 70 -23.68 1.27 -10.80
N ALA A 71 -22.76 0.32 -10.89
CA ALA A 71 -23.10 -1.09 -11.02
C ALA A 71 -23.83 -1.60 -9.77
N THR A 72 -24.89 -2.38 -9.98
CA THR A 72 -25.65 -3.02 -8.90
C THR A 72 -24.82 -4.12 -8.22
N SER A 73 -25.25 -4.58 -7.04
CA SER A 73 -24.58 -5.68 -6.33
C SER A 73 -24.49 -6.96 -7.16
N GLU A 74 -25.51 -7.26 -7.96
CA GLU A 74 -25.52 -8.43 -8.85
C GLU A 74 -24.57 -8.26 -10.05
N GLU A 75 -24.55 -7.06 -10.65
CA GLU A 75 -23.60 -6.74 -11.73
C GLU A 75 -22.15 -6.83 -11.23
N LYS A 76 -21.88 -6.32 -10.03
CA LYS A 76 -20.56 -6.41 -9.38
C LYS A 76 -20.14 -7.86 -9.15
N LYS A 77 -21.05 -8.72 -8.69
CA LYS A 77 -20.76 -10.14 -8.46
C LYS A 77 -20.38 -10.85 -9.76
N LYS A 78 -21.15 -10.64 -10.83
CA LYS A 78 -20.87 -11.19 -12.17
C LYS A 78 -19.54 -10.67 -12.74
N ALA A 79 -19.26 -9.38 -12.56
CA ALA A 79 -18.01 -8.79 -13.02
C ALA A 79 -16.79 -9.35 -12.27
N ILE A 80 -16.87 -9.52 -10.95
CA ILE A 80 -15.77 -10.10 -10.15
C ILE A 80 -15.45 -11.51 -10.64
N GLU A 81 -16.46 -12.33 -10.91
CA GLU A 81 -16.27 -13.69 -11.43
C GLU A 81 -15.59 -13.68 -12.81
N TYR A 82 -16.09 -12.87 -13.75
CA TYR A 82 -15.55 -12.78 -15.11
C TYR A 82 -14.11 -12.23 -15.18
N PHE A 83 -13.79 -11.22 -14.36
CA PHE A 83 -12.47 -10.58 -14.33
C PHE A 83 -11.47 -11.26 -13.39
N THR A 84 -11.79 -12.43 -12.84
CA THR A 84 -10.81 -13.23 -12.08
C THR A 84 -9.72 -13.80 -13.00
N THR A 85 -10.07 -14.16 -14.23
CA THR A 85 -9.15 -14.74 -15.23
C THR A 85 -8.87 -13.79 -16.40
N THR A 86 -9.61 -12.68 -16.50
CA THR A 86 -9.55 -11.74 -17.61
C THR A 86 -8.90 -10.43 -17.17
N ALA A 87 -8.03 -9.85 -18.00
CA ALA A 87 -7.39 -8.58 -17.70
C ALA A 87 -8.42 -7.44 -17.56
N VAL A 88 -8.32 -6.69 -16.46
CA VAL A 88 -9.20 -5.54 -16.19
C VAL A 88 -8.70 -4.34 -16.99
N SER A 89 -9.57 -3.75 -17.79
CA SER A 89 -9.39 -2.43 -18.39
C SER A 89 -10.72 -1.68 -18.39
N HIS A 90 -10.67 -0.36 -18.39
CA HIS A 90 -11.88 0.45 -18.39
C HIS A 90 -12.81 0.09 -19.55
N SER A 91 -12.27 -0.08 -20.77
CA SER A 91 -13.06 -0.44 -21.94
C SER A 91 -13.67 -1.84 -21.86
N ALA A 92 -12.94 -2.81 -21.30
CA ALA A 92 -13.46 -4.17 -21.11
C ALA A 92 -14.60 -4.20 -20.08
N VAL A 93 -14.44 -3.50 -18.96
CA VAL A 93 -15.47 -3.45 -17.91
C VAL A 93 -16.72 -2.72 -18.41
N THR A 94 -16.58 -1.59 -19.11
CA THR A 94 -17.73 -0.88 -19.68
C THR A 94 -18.50 -1.77 -20.67
N LYS A 95 -17.80 -2.44 -21.59
CA LYS A 95 -18.43 -3.38 -22.54
C LYS A 95 -19.17 -4.51 -21.84
N PHE A 96 -18.56 -5.09 -20.80
CA PHE A 96 -19.19 -6.15 -20.01
C PHE A 96 -20.48 -5.65 -19.35
N ILE A 97 -20.45 -4.50 -18.68
CA ILE A 97 -21.63 -3.91 -18.04
C ILE A 97 -22.72 -3.57 -19.07
N THR A 98 -22.38 -3.00 -20.22
CA THR A 98 -23.37 -2.74 -21.28
C THR A 98 -24.01 -4.04 -21.79
N SER A 99 -23.23 -5.12 -21.94
CA SER A 99 -23.74 -6.41 -22.44
C SER A 99 -24.71 -7.10 -21.48
N ILE A 100 -24.57 -6.92 -20.16
CA ILE A 100 -25.48 -7.52 -19.17
C ILE A 100 -26.72 -6.66 -18.88
N ARG A 101 -26.71 -5.39 -19.31
CA ARG A 101 -27.84 -4.45 -19.23
C ARG A 101 -28.71 -4.44 -20.49
N SER A 102 -28.18 -4.95 -21.61
CA SER A 102 -28.90 -5.10 -22.88
C SER A 102 -29.70 -6.40 -22.85
#